data_AF-A0A382WJC6-F1
#
_entry.id   AF-A0A382WJC6-F1
#
_cell.length_a   1.000
_cell.length_b   1.000
_cell.length_c   1.000
_cell.angle_alpha   90.00
_cell.angle_beta   90.00
_cell.angle_gamma   90.00
#
_symmetry.space_group_name_H-M   'P 1'
#
loop_
_entity.id
_entity.type
_entity.pdbx_description
1 polymer ?
#
loop_
_entity_poly.entity_id
_entity_poly.type
_entity_poly.pdbx_seq_one_letter_code
_entity_poly.pdbx_strand_id
1 'polypeptide(L)'
;MIRLLLIAVLSCFGMSCLIPLSNASTQLGEIEFPTSGSGAAQKHFIHGIAALHSFWYTEAINSFQKSTQVDPSFAMGYWGEALAYNRPLWEEQDIKSAKHTLSKIVDTSRLSQREKDYINALHLLYGDEQKVLRDKAYSNAMKKIYTNYPEDLEAACLYSLSLLGVS
;
A
#
# COMPACT_ATOMS: atom_id res chain seq x y z
N MET A 1 -50.93 25.38 -51.79
CA MET A 1 -50.39 24.35 -50.89
C MET A 1 -49.46 23.47 -51.69
N ILE A 2 -48.15 23.50 -51.42
CA ILE A 2 -47.14 22.43 -51.52
C ILE A 2 -45.79 23.08 -51.16
N ARG A 3 -45.17 22.60 -50.08
CA ARG A 3 -43.87 23.03 -49.53
C ARG A 3 -42.73 22.41 -50.35
N LEU A 4 -41.76 23.20 -50.81
CA LEU A 4 -40.45 22.70 -51.22
C LEU A 4 -39.44 22.93 -50.08
N LEU A 5 -38.85 21.83 -49.59
CA LEU A 5 -37.83 21.83 -48.55
C LEU A 5 -36.52 22.45 -49.07
N LEU A 6 -36.00 23.44 -48.36
CA LEU A 6 -34.62 23.89 -48.44
C LEU A 6 -33.75 22.96 -47.57
N ILE A 7 -32.86 22.20 -48.20
CA ILE A 7 -31.82 21.43 -47.51
C ILE A 7 -30.71 22.40 -47.13
N ALA A 8 -30.63 22.77 -45.86
CA ALA A 8 -29.49 23.50 -45.31
C ALA A 8 -28.35 22.51 -45.08
N VAL A 9 -27.31 22.57 -45.91
CA VAL A 9 -26.04 21.87 -45.68
C VAL A 9 -25.32 22.62 -44.56
N LEU A 10 -25.47 22.15 -43.32
CA LEU A 10 -24.73 22.66 -42.18
C LEU A 10 -23.29 22.14 -42.27
N SER A 11 -22.40 22.98 -42.78
CA SER A 11 -20.96 22.73 -42.73
C SER A 11 -20.51 22.76 -41.27
N CYS A 12 -20.26 21.59 -40.69
CA CYS A 12 -19.55 21.47 -39.42
C CYS A 12 -18.08 21.87 -39.63
N PHE A 13 -17.81 23.18 -39.59
CA PHE A 13 -16.45 23.68 -39.52
C PHE A 13 -15.88 23.33 -38.14
N GLY A 14 -14.79 22.56 -38.17
CA GLY A 14 -14.21 21.91 -37.01
C GLY A 14 -13.85 22.87 -35.88
N MET A 15 -14.56 22.74 -34.77
CA MET A 15 -14.02 23.11 -33.47
C MET A 15 -13.14 21.94 -33.03
N SER A 16 -11.84 22.02 -33.32
CA SER A 16 -10.86 21.16 -32.66
C SER A 16 -10.92 21.47 -31.17
N CYS A 17 -11.68 20.66 -30.46
CA CYS A 17 -11.69 20.65 -29.00
C CYS A 17 -10.28 20.23 -28.58
N LEU A 18 -9.45 21.21 -28.23
CA LEU A 18 -8.22 20.96 -27.50
C LEU A 18 -8.65 20.47 -26.13
N ILE A 19 -8.87 19.16 -26.02
CA ILE A 19 -8.97 18.49 -24.72
C ILE A 19 -7.61 18.74 -24.08
N PRO A 20 -7.50 19.52 -22.98
CA PRO A 20 -6.26 19.53 -22.24
C PRO A 20 -6.02 18.09 -21.84
N LEU A 21 -4.87 17.52 -22.23
CA LEU A 21 -4.36 16.30 -21.63
C LEU A 21 -4.34 16.58 -20.13
N SER A 22 -5.36 16.11 -19.41
CA SER A 22 -5.27 15.99 -17.97
C SER A 22 -4.01 15.17 -17.78
N ASN A 23 -2.98 15.75 -17.15
CA ASN A 23 -1.95 14.93 -16.54
C ASN A 23 -2.75 13.92 -15.73
N ALA A 24 -2.77 12.66 -16.20
CA ALA A 24 -3.31 11.59 -15.41
C ALA A 24 -2.34 11.47 -14.24
N SER A 25 -2.51 12.32 -13.23
CA SER A 25 -1.96 12.05 -11.93
C SER A 25 -2.41 10.63 -11.64
N THR A 26 -1.46 9.75 -11.36
CA THR A 26 -1.70 8.45 -10.77
C THR A 26 -2.32 8.69 -9.40
N GLN A 27 -3.59 9.09 -9.40
CA GLN A 27 -4.33 9.48 -8.23
C GLN A 27 -4.82 8.19 -7.59
N LEU A 28 -4.01 7.73 -6.63
CA LEU A 28 -4.41 6.64 -5.75
C LEU A 28 -5.46 7.17 -4.76
N GLY A 29 -6.20 6.25 -4.15
CA GLY A 29 -7.18 6.59 -3.11
C GLY A 29 -6.55 7.24 -1.88
N GLU A 30 -7.40 7.77 -1.00
CA GLU A 30 -6.97 8.33 0.28
C GLU A 30 -6.76 7.20 1.30
N ILE A 31 -5.68 7.31 2.08
CA ILE A 31 -5.31 6.36 3.14
C ILE A 31 -5.04 7.16 4.41
N GLU A 32 -5.60 6.71 5.52
CA GLU A 32 -5.24 7.17 6.86
C GLU A 32 -4.43 6.09 7.58
N PHE A 33 -3.13 6.32 7.74
CA PHE A 33 -2.26 5.43 8.51
C PHE A 33 -1.36 6.28 9.41
N PRO A 34 -1.82 6.67 10.61
CA PRO A 34 -1.01 7.46 11.53
C PRO A 34 0.22 6.65 11.98
N THR A 35 1.38 7.30 12.00
CA THR A 35 2.64 6.75 12.51
C THR A 35 3.24 7.72 13.54
N SER A 36 4.28 7.28 14.23
CA SER A 36 5.10 8.09 15.12
C SER A 36 5.95 9.15 14.40
N GLY A 37 6.08 9.03 13.07
CA GLY A 37 6.74 10.01 12.22
C GLY A 37 5.76 10.94 11.49
N SER A 38 6.28 11.95 10.81
CA SER A 38 5.47 12.92 10.07
C SER A 38 6.25 13.53 8.89
N GLY A 39 5.66 14.51 8.20
CA GLY A 39 6.35 15.22 7.13
C GLY A 39 6.51 14.41 5.85
N ALA A 40 7.63 14.56 5.17
CA ALA A 40 7.85 14.00 3.82
C ALA A 40 7.95 12.47 3.82
N ALA A 41 8.55 11.85 4.84
CA ALA A 41 8.58 10.40 4.99
C ALA A 41 7.17 9.81 5.08
N GLN A 42 6.34 10.35 5.98
CA GLN A 42 4.93 9.96 6.12
C GLN A 42 4.15 10.08 4.79
N LYS A 43 4.37 11.15 4.00
CA LYS A 43 3.71 11.31 2.69
C LYS A 43 4.07 10.19 1.71
N HIS A 44 5.35 9.84 1.61
CA HIS A 44 5.80 8.74 0.76
C HIS A 44 5.29 7.38 1.25
N PHE A 45 5.26 7.19 2.57
CA PHE A 45 4.69 6.00 3.19
C PHE A 45 3.20 5.84 2.86
N ILE A 46 2.40 6.89 3.00
CA ILE A 46 0.97 6.86 2.67
C ILE A 46 0.74 6.53 1.20
N HIS A 47 1.51 7.12 0.28
CA HIS A 47 1.45 6.77 -1.13
C HIS A 47 1.83 5.29 -1.38
N GLY A 48 2.83 4.78 -0.66
CA GLY A 48 3.22 3.37 -0.71
C GLY A 48 2.10 2.42 -0.26
N ILE A 49 1.36 2.76 0.81
CA ILE A 49 0.21 1.98 1.27
C ILE A 49 -0.91 2.01 0.23
N ALA A 50 -1.21 3.16 -0.35
CA ALA A 50 -2.23 3.28 -1.38
C ALA A 50 -1.88 2.45 -2.64
N ALA A 51 -0.60 2.44 -3.02
CA ALA A 51 -0.11 1.62 -4.14
C ALA A 51 -0.17 0.13 -3.81
N LEU A 52 0.15 -0.25 -2.56
CA LEU A 52 0.07 -1.63 -2.07
C LEU A 52 -1.36 -2.17 -2.15
N HIS A 53 -2.36 -1.41 -1.69
CA HIS A 53 -3.78 -1.78 -1.81
C HIS A 53 -4.28 -1.85 -3.26
N SER A 54 -3.60 -1.17 -4.17
CA SER A 54 -3.86 -1.25 -5.62
C SER A 54 -3.08 -2.37 -6.31
N PHE A 55 -2.36 -3.21 -5.54
CA PHE A 55 -1.48 -4.27 -6.02
C PHE A 55 -0.33 -3.77 -6.94
N TRP A 56 0.06 -2.51 -6.82
CA TRP A 56 1.17 -1.91 -7.57
C TRP A 56 2.47 -2.06 -6.78
N TYR A 57 2.94 -3.31 -6.62
CA TYR A 57 4.05 -3.65 -5.72
C TYR A 57 5.35 -2.88 -6.01
N THR A 58 5.72 -2.69 -7.27
CA THR A 58 6.92 -1.91 -7.64
C THR A 58 6.81 -0.45 -7.18
N GLU A 59 5.65 0.16 -7.36
CA GLU A 59 5.41 1.54 -6.92
C GLU A 59 5.36 1.65 -5.40
N ALA A 60 4.76 0.67 -4.73
CA ALA A 60 4.73 0.58 -3.27
C ALA A 60 6.16 0.52 -2.70
N ILE A 61 6.98 -0.43 -3.17
CA ILE A 61 8.38 -0.59 -2.76
C ILE A 61 9.18 0.70 -2.99
N ASN A 62 9.08 1.29 -4.19
CA ASN A 62 9.77 2.55 -4.50
C ASN A 62 9.36 3.69 -3.55
N SER A 63 8.08 3.74 -3.16
CA SER A 63 7.57 4.79 -2.28
C SER A 63 8.00 4.60 -0.84
N PHE A 64 8.01 3.36 -0.35
CA PHE A 64 8.56 3.04 0.97
C PHE A 64 10.07 3.30 1.05
N GLN A 65 10.82 3.01 -0.02
CA GLN A 65 12.23 3.37 -0.12
C GLN A 65 12.46 4.88 -0.15
N LYS A 66 11.63 5.66 -0.85
CA LYS A 66 11.68 7.14 -0.79
C LYS A 66 11.40 7.64 0.63
N SER A 67 10.46 7.02 1.35
CA SER A 67 10.18 7.35 2.75
C SER A 67 11.44 7.24 3.61
N THR A 68 12.19 6.16 3.48
CA THR A 68 13.40 5.90 4.28
C THR A 68 14.65 6.59 3.75
N GLN A 69 14.68 6.97 2.47
CA GLN A 69 15.71 7.87 1.93
C GLN A 69 15.60 9.28 2.52
N VAL A 70 14.37 9.78 2.71
CA VAL A 70 14.12 11.10 3.29
C VAL A 70 14.28 11.09 4.81
N ASP A 71 13.87 10.02 5.48
CA ASP A 71 14.09 9.81 6.91
C ASP A 71 14.54 8.36 7.18
N PRO A 72 15.85 8.10 7.32
CA PRO A 72 16.36 6.76 7.60
C PRO A 72 15.90 6.17 8.95
N SER A 73 15.35 6.99 9.85
CA SER A 73 14.80 6.54 11.14
C SER A 73 13.31 6.18 11.09
N PHE A 74 12.64 6.42 9.96
CA PHE A 74 11.22 6.16 9.77
C PHE A 74 10.95 4.66 9.60
N ALA A 75 10.86 3.93 10.72
CA ALA A 75 10.73 2.48 10.78
C ALA A 75 9.57 1.93 9.94
N MET A 76 8.45 2.66 9.87
CA MET A 76 7.26 2.22 9.13
C MET A 76 7.47 2.20 7.61
N GLY A 77 8.45 2.94 7.09
CA GLY A 77 8.87 2.82 5.69
C GLY A 77 9.51 1.47 5.41
N TYR A 78 10.43 1.01 6.28
CA TYR A 78 11.00 -0.34 6.15
C TYR A 78 9.95 -1.44 6.35
N TRP A 79 9.02 -1.26 7.31
CA TRP A 79 7.90 -2.18 7.49
C TRP A 79 7.04 -2.28 6.22
N GLY A 80 6.67 -1.15 5.62
CA GLY A 80 5.86 -1.13 4.40
C GLY A 80 6.56 -1.79 3.21
N GLU A 81 7.86 -1.52 3.04
CA GLU A 81 8.67 -2.19 2.01
C GLU A 81 8.72 -3.71 2.25
N ALA A 82 8.93 -4.15 3.50
CA ALA A 82 8.94 -5.57 3.85
C ALA A 82 7.56 -6.23 3.63
N LEU A 83 6.46 -5.52 3.91
CA LEU A 83 5.10 -5.99 3.66
C LEU A 83 4.84 -6.20 2.16
N ALA A 84 5.34 -5.30 1.30
CA ALA A 84 5.15 -5.37 -0.15
C ALA A 84 5.86 -6.56 -0.84
N TYR A 85 6.76 -7.24 -0.13
CA TYR A 85 7.37 -8.50 -0.58
C TYR A 85 6.49 -9.74 -0.33
N ASN A 86 5.36 -9.59 0.37
CA ASN A 86 4.34 -10.64 0.51
C ASN A 86 3.19 -10.38 -0.46
N ARG A 87 2.98 -11.27 -1.42
CA ARG A 87 1.95 -11.16 -2.45
C ARG A 87 1.03 -12.39 -2.39
N PRO A 88 0.17 -12.50 -1.38
CA PRO A 88 -0.55 -13.74 -1.06
C PRO A 88 -1.49 -14.19 -2.18
N LEU A 89 -2.07 -13.27 -2.96
CA LEU A 89 -2.92 -13.62 -4.11
C LEU A 89 -2.16 -14.28 -5.27
N TRP A 90 -0.83 -14.15 -5.29
CA TRP A 90 0.07 -14.77 -6.27
C TRP A 90 0.97 -15.84 -5.66
N GLU A 91 0.74 -16.20 -4.39
CA GLU A 91 1.57 -17.16 -3.62
C GLU A 91 3.07 -16.84 -3.65
N GLU A 92 3.44 -15.56 -3.74
CA GLU A 92 4.82 -15.11 -3.85
C GLU A 92 5.29 -14.42 -2.55
N GLN A 93 6.45 -14.83 -2.05
CA GLN A 93 7.14 -14.20 -0.93
C GLN A 93 8.63 -14.03 -1.24
N ASP A 94 9.12 -12.79 -1.27
CA ASP A 94 10.57 -12.51 -1.27
C ASP A 94 11.09 -12.38 0.17
N ILE A 95 11.27 -13.54 0.82
CA ILE A 95 11.70 -13.65 2.22
C ILE A 95 13.07 -12.98 2.43
N LYS A 96 13.97 -13.10 1.45
CA LYS A 96 15.34 -12.57 1.58
C LYS A 96 15.32 -11.05 1.64
N SER A 97 14.62 -10.40 0.70
CA SER A 97 14.51 -8.95 0.66
C SER A 97 13.75 -8.43 1.88
N ALA A 98 12.66 -9.10 2.28
CA ALA A 98 11.90 -8.71 3.46
C ALA A 98 12.72 -8.76 4.76
N LYS A 99 13.45 -9.86 5.01
CA LYS A 99 14.34 -9.97 6.19
C LYS A 99 15.42 -8.90 6.18
N HIS A 100 16.05 -8.65 5.02
CA HIS A 100 17.06 -7.62 4.88
C HIS A 100 16.49 -6.23 5.21
N THR A 101 15.31 -5.91 4.69
CA THR A 101 14.65 -4.62 4.96
C THR A 101 14.25 -4.49 6.43
N LEU A 102 13.66 -5.52 7.05
CA LEU A 102 13.32 -5.50 8.47
C LEU A 102 14.54 -5.32 9.39
N SER A 103 15.70 -5.86 9.02
CA SER A 103 16.94 -5.67 9.81
C SER A 103 17.44 -4.22 9.87
N LYS A 104 16.91 -3.33 9.01
CA LYS A 104 17.22 -1.89 9.05
C LYS A 104 16.43 -1.15 10.14
N ILE A 105 15.41 -1.78 10.73
CA ILE A 105 14.68 -1.25 11.89
C ILE A 105 15.51 -1.53 13.14
N VAL A 106 16.39 -0.59 13.50
CA VAL A 106 17.34 -0.74 14.62
C VAL A 106 16.86 -0.16 15.94
N ASP A 107 15.95 0.81 15.91
CA ASP A 107 15.37 1.45 17.09
C ASP A 107 13.85 1.45 16.99
N THR A 108 13.20 0.92 18.02
CA THR A 108 11.74 0.91 18.14
C THR A 108 11.26 1.69 19.37
N SER A 109 12.17 2.32 20.12
CA SER A 109 11.86 2.99 21.39
C SER A 109 10.80 4.09 21.25
N ARG A 110 10.82 4.80 20.11
CA ARG A 110 9.91 5.91 19.80
C ARG A 110 8.62 5.49 19.09
N LEU A 111 8.50 4.22 18.71
CA LEU A 111 7.31 3.71 18.01
C LEU A 111 6.16 3.49 18.99
N SER A 112 4.94 3.77 18.54
CA SER A 112 3.72 3.38 19.23
C SER A 112 3.62 1.85 19.34
N GLN A 113 2.77 1.37 20.25
CA GLN A 113 2.53 -0.07 20.37
C GLN A 113 1.95 -0.66 19.08
N ARG A 114 1.06 0.08 18.40
CA ARG A 114 0.46 -0.33 17.12
C ARG A 114 1.52 -0.60 16.05
N GLU A 115 2.47 0.32 15.90
CA GLU A 115 3.58 0.17 14.94
C GLU A 115 4.47 -1.03 15.28
N LYS A 116 4.79 -1.23 16.56
CA LYS A 116 5.54 -2.42 17.03
C LYS A 116 4.80 -3.71 16.73
N ASP A 117 3.49 -3.74 16.92
CA ASP A 117 2.68 -4.94 16.65
C ASP A 117 2.71 -5.30 15.16
N TYR A 118 2.60 -4.31 14.28
CA TYR A 118 2.73 -4.50 12.83
C TYR A 118 4.11 -5.03 12.41
N ILE A 119 5.19 -4.49 13.00
CA ILE A 119 6.56 -4.96 12.76
C ILE A 119 6.73 -6.40 13.23
N ASN A 120 6.26 -6.70 14.45
CA ASN A 120 6.31 -8.05 15.02
C ASN A 120 5.54 -9.06 14.17
N ALA A 121 4.40 -8.67 13.59
CA ALA A 121 3.65 -9.54 12.68
C ALA A 121 4.49 -9.94 11.44
N LEU A 122 5.26 -9.03 10.85
CA LEU A 122 6.15 -9.37 9.73
C LEU A 122 7.33 -10.25 10.15
N HIS A 123 7.85 -10.10 11.36
CA HIS A 123 8.86 -11.03 11.88
C HIS A 123 8.33 -12.46 11.99
N LEU A 124 7.03 -12.65 12.31
CA LEU A 124 6.39 -13.96 12.29
C LEU A 124 6.24 -14.49 10.86
N LEU A 125 5.74 -13.65 9.94
CA LEU A 125 5.54 -14.00 8.53
C LEU A 125 6.83 -14.48 7.85
N TYR A 126 7.95 -13.81 8.17
CA TYR A 126 9.26 -14.11 7.63
C TYR A 126 10.16 -14.84 8.63
N GLY A 127 9.63 -15.53 9.63
CA GLY A 127 10.42 -16.40 10.51
C GLY A 127 11.07 -17.59 9.79
N ASP A 128 11.69 -18.49 10.56
CA ASP A 128 12.41 -19.66 10.02
C ASP A 128 11.57 -20.96 9.99
N GLU A 129 10.37 -20.93 10.55
CA GLU A 129 9.41 -22.05 10.56
C GLU A 129 8.91 -22.39 9.15
N GLN A 130 8.16 -23.49 8.99
CA GLN A 130 7.50 -23.81 7.72
C GLN A 130 6.47 -22.74 7.33
N LYS A 131 6.31 -22.47 6.02
CA LYS A 131 5.42 -21.40 5.49
C LYS A 131 4.02 -21.44 6.13
N VAL A 132 3.37 -22.60 6.10
CA VAL A 132 2.04 -22.81 6.70
C VAL A 132 1.97 -22.37 8.17
N LEU A 133 3.01 -22.62 8.96
CA LEU A 133 3.05 -22.24 10.38
C LEU A 133 3.24 -20.73 10.53
N ARG A 134 4.11 -20.13 9.72
CA ARG A 134 4.36 -18.68 9.73
C ARG A 134 3.16 -17.87 9.27
N ASP A 135 2.48 -18.30 8.20
CA ASP A 135 1.30 -17.62 7.68
C ASP A 135 0.14 -17.67 8.68
N LYS A 136 -0.04 -18.81 9.37
CA LYS A 136 -0.98 -18.91 10.50
C LYS A 136 -0.59 -18.01 11.66
N ALA A 137 0.69 -17.96 12.02
CA ALA A 137 1.17 -17.09 13.10
C ALA A 137 0.97 -15.61 12.75
N TYR A 138 1.30 -15.21 11.52
CA TYR A 138 1.06 -13.88 10.97
C TYR A 138 -0.43 -13.52 10.99
N SER A 139 -1.31 -14.38 10.46
CA SER A 139 -2.75 -14.10 10.46
C SER A 139 -3.32 -13.98 11.88
N ASN A 140 -2.86 -14.79 12.82
CA ASN A 140 -3.23 -14.67 14.23
C ASN A 140 -2.71 -13.36 14.86
N ALA A 141 -1.53 -12.88 14.47
CA ALA A 141 -1.03 -11.58 14.91
C ALA A 141 -1.87 -10.44 14.33
N MET A 142 -2.20 -10.49 13.05
CA MET A 142 -3.08 -9.51 12.39
C MET A 142 -4.48 -9.48 13.02
N LYS A 143 -5.03 -10.64 13.40
CA LYS A 143 -6.28 -10.73 14.16
C LYS A 143 -6.19 -9.96 15.48
N LYS A 144 -5.07 -10.09 16.22
CA LYS A 144 -4.85 -9.37 17.47
C LYS A 144 -4.76 -7.86 17.25
N ILE A 145 -4.06 -7.41 16.21
CA ILE A 145 -3.98 -5.99 15.84
C ILE A 145 -5.39 -5.45 15.55
N TYR A 146 -6.17 -6.11 14.70
CA TYR A 146 -7.55 -5.73 14.41
C TYR A 146 -8.43 -5.68 15.67
N THR A 147 -8.27 -6.65 16.58
CA THR A 147 -9.03 -6.68 17.83
C THR A 147 -8.64 -5.55 18.80
N ASN A 148 -7.35 -5.19 18.85
CA ASN A 148 -6.83 -4.14 19.73
C ASN A 148 -7.09 -2.73 19.17
N TYR A 149 -7.24 -2.59 17.85
CA TYR A 149 -7.42 -1.33 17.13
C TYR A 149 -8.62 -1.45 16.16
N PRO A 150 -9.87 -1.60 16.66
CA PRO A 150 -11.03 -1.90 15.82
C PRO A 150 -11.41 -0.80 14.82
N GLU A 151 -11.04 0.46 15.11
CA GLU A 151 -11.26 1.61 14.22
C GLU A 151 -10.17 1.75 13.14
N ASP A 152 -9.12 0.93 13.19
CA ASP A 152 -8.04 0.94 12.21
C ASP A 152 -8.43 0.14 10.97
N LEU A 153 -8.89 0.86 9.92
CA LEU A 153 -9.28 0.25 8.65
C LEU A 153 -8.12 -0.55 8.02
N GLU A 154 -6.88 -0.12 8.23
CA GLU A 154 -5.70 -0.82 7.70
C GLU A 154 -5.49 -2.16 8.40
N ALA A 155 -5.78 -2.25 9.71
CA ALA A 155 -5.76 -3.51 10.44
C ALA A 155 -6.81 -4.48 9.90
N ALA A 156 -8.03 -3.98 9.62
CA ALA A 156 -9.11 -4.78 9.06
C ALA A 156 -8.76 -5.31 7.66
N CYS A 157 -8.25 -4.45 6.77
CA CYS A 157 -7.84 -4.80 5.42
C CYS A 157 -6.70 -5.83 5.42
N LEU A 158 -5.63 -5.57 6.17
CA LEU A 158 -4.48 -6.47 6.24
C LEU A 158 -4.80 -7.79 6.94
N TYR A 159 -5.68 -7.80 7.94
CA TYR A 159 -6.16 -9.04 8.54
C TYR A 159 -6.98 -9.85 7.55
N SER A 160 -7.91 -9.22 6.83
CA SER A 160 -8.71 -9.87 5.80
C SER A 160 -7.83 -10.51 4.72
N LEU A 161 -6.81 -9.78 4.24
CA LEU A 161 -5.85 -10.31 3.27
C LEU A 161 -5.03 -11.47 3.85
N SER A 162 -4.63 -11.39 5.13
CA SER A 162 -3.87 -12.47 5.77
C SER A 162 -4.63 -13.79 5.81
N LEU A 163 -5.97 -13.76 5.95
CA LEU A 163 -6.81 -14.96 5.96
C LEU A 163 -6.82 -15.67 4.62
N LEU A 164 -6.74 -14.91 3.51
CA LEU A 164 -6.62 -15.46 2.15
C LEU A 164 -5.24 -16.06 1.89
N GLY A 165 -4.20 -15.52 2.54
CA GLY A 165 -2.82 -15.96 2.39
C GLY A 165 -2.41 -17.14 3.27
N VAL A 166 -3.31 -17.68 4.11
CA VAL A 166 -3.01 -18.88 4.90
C VAL A 166 -2.99 -20.10 3.98
N SER A 167 -1.81 -20.45 3.46
CA SER A 167 -1.59 -21.61 2.59
C SER A 167 -0.34 -22.40 2.87
#